data_AF-A0A0D3H515-F1
#
_entry.id   AF-A0A0D3H515-F1
#
_cell.length_a   1.000
_cell.length_b   1.000
_cell.length_c   1.000
_cell.angle_alpha   90.00
_cell.angle_beta   90.00
_cell.angle_gamma   90.00
#
_symmetry.space_group_name_H-M   'P 1'
#
loop_
_entity.id
_entity.type
_entity.pdbx_description
1 polymer ?
#
loop_
_entity_poly.entity_id
_entity_poly.type
_entity_poly.pdbx_seq_one_letter_code
_entity_poly.pdbx_strand_id
1 'polypeptide(L)'
;MHYLRSRIMEELDISHLTEKLMHGKGESSAPALTPKEKYDTWEKIKILSFTRTVSSIWAMTLLSLYVRVQVTILGRHLYLDFARVTDGAQLQEGSDTFSKSGHKDFLATADYLATYGINALITKMQHAATEILKEKQLKDPMGIDEVLETILQILKQFMGLCEDNSWINYLVPENANVYAQLMAVSSSGFDDSSLLKDVRKLDQLMSETRIVLSRNIMDRSLKKIASVVVEDLAVQIGAPIPPPGLPLAKLLAKVAQLSLPLLEEPDKNKHIQIIRSMPEVELFYTFLYANMPPET
;
A
#
# COMPACT_ATOMS: atom_id res chain seq x y z
N MET A 1 -4.75 9.20 -2.15
CA MET A 1 -5.64 8.04 -1.94
C MET A 1 -6.59 7.80 -3.11
N HIS A 2 -7.32 8.80 -3.63
CA HIS A 2 -8.13 8.65 -4.84
C HIS A 2 -7.37 8.12 -6.05
N TYR A 3 -6.18 8.65 -6.31
CA TYR A 3 -5.34 8.20 -7.41
C TYR A 3 -4.92 6.73 -7.25
N LEU A 4 -4.44 6.34 -6.06
CA LEU A 4 -4.12 4.94 -5.73
C LEU A 4 -5.34 4.01 -5.93
N ARG A 5 -6.52 4.43 -5.48
CA ARG A 5 -7.77 3.69 -5.68
C ARG A 5 -8.04 3.48 -7.17
N SER A 6 -7.96 4.54 -7.97
CA SER A 6 -8.18 4.46 -9.42
C SER A 6 -7.24 3.46 -10.07
N ARG A 7 -5.93 3.53 -9.74
CA ARG A 7 -4.91 2.62 -10.27
C ARG A 7 -5.18 1.17 -9.89
N ILE A 8 -5.49 0.88 -8.62
CA ILE A 8 -5.81 -0.48 -8.19
C ILE A 8 -7.08 -1.01 -8.87
N MET A 9 -8.12 -0.18 -9.00
CA MET A 9 -9.37 -0.58 -9.63
C MET A 9 -9.22 -0.83 -11.14
N GLU A 10 -8.37 -0.05 -11.82
CA GLU A 10 -8.08 -0.20 -13.24
C GLU A 10 -7.23 -1.45 -13.52
N GLU A 11 -6.13 -1.63 -12.79
CA GLU A 11 -5.19 -2.74 -13.01
C GLU A 11 -5.77 -4.10 -12.57
N LEU A 12 -6.71 -4.11 -11.62
CA LEU A 12 -7.34 -5.32 -11.09
C LEU A 12 -8.86 -5.34 -11.36
N ASP A 13 -9.26 -4.84 -12.53
CA ASP A 13 -10.65 -4.91 -12.96
C ASP A 13 -11.05 -6.35 -13.32
N ILE A 14 -12.09 -6.81 -12.63
CA ILE A 14 -12.71 -8.12 -12.83
C ILE A 14 -14.05 -8.04 -13.58
N SER A 15 -14.51 -6.83 -13.92
CA SER A 15 -15.82 -6.59 -14.53
C SER A 15 -15.92 -7.28 -15.89
N HIS A 16 -14.90 -7.12 -16.74
CA HIS A 16 -14.86 -7.78 -18.05
C HIS A 16 -14.91 -9.33 -17.96
N LEU A 17 -14.26 -9.93 -16.96
CA LEU A 17 -14.30 -11.38 -16.73
C LEU A 17 -15.67 -11.84 -16.24
N THR A 18 -16.30 -11.03 -15.39
CA THR A 18 -17.63 -11.30 -14.85
C THR A 18 -18.68 -11.20 -15.95
N GLU A 19 -18.59 -10.17 -16.80
CA GLU A 19 -19.42 -10.03 -18.01
C GLU A 19 -19.22 -11.22 -18.94
N LYS A 20 -17.96 -11.61 -19.22
CA LYS A 20 -17.66 -12.78 -20.06
C LYS A 20 -18.33 -14.07 -19.54
N LEU A 21 -18.43 -14.23 -18.22
CA LEU A 21 -19.16 -15.36 -17.61
C LEU A 21 -20.68 -15.23 -17.73
N MET A 22 -21.23 -14.01 -17.66
CA MET A 22 -22.67 -13.74 -17.78
C MET A 22 -23.19 -13.98 -19.20
N HIS A 23 -22.44 -13.60 -20.24
CA HIS A 23 -22.82 -13.79 -21.65
C HIS A 23 -22.89 -15.28 -22.06
N GLY A 24 -22.24 -16.17 -21.31
CA GLY A 24 -22.35 -17.62 -21.50
C GLY A 24 -23.60 -18.28 -20.90
N LYS A 25 -24.56 -17.48 -20.38
CA LYS A 25 -25.74 -17.93 -19.64
C LYS A 25 -27.09 -17.66 -20.34
N GLY A 26 -27.10 -16.93 -21.46
CA GLY A 26 -28.29 -16.69 -22.27
C GLY A 26 -28.28 -15.30 -22.91
N GLU A 27 -28.61 -15.24 -24.20
CA GLU A 27 -28.93 -14.02 -24.96
C GLU A 27 -27.75 -13.07 -25.27
N SER A 28 -26.85 -13.48 -26.17
CA SER A 28 -26.10 -12.59 -27.08
C SER A 28 -25.39 -13.42 -28.14
N SER A 29 -25.23 -12.88 -29.34
CA SER A 29 -24.66 -13.46 -30.57
C SER A 29 -23.15 -13.82 -30.51
N ALA A 30 -22.57 -13.96 -29.31
CA ALA A 30 -21.20 -14.42 -29.10
C ALA A 30 -21.15 -15.95 -28.89
N PRO A 31 -20.09 -16.64 -29.34
CA PRO A 31 -19.96 -18.08 -29.13
C PRO A 31 -19.97 -18.41 -27.62
N ALA A 32 -20.82 -19.36 -27.22
CA ALA A 32 -20.92 -19.82 -25.84
C ALA A 32 -19.56 -20.38 -25.39
N LEU A 33 -19.03 -19.87 -24.27
CA LEU A 33 -17.77 -20.35 -23.71
C LEU A 33 -17.81 -21.86 -23.47
N THR A 34 -16.74 -22.54 -23.85
CA THR A 34 -16.55 -23.95 -23.53
C THR A 34 -16.43 -24.15 -22.01
N PRO A 35 -16.74 -25.35 -21.48
CA PRO A 35 -16.60 -25.63 -20.05
C PRO A 35 -15.20 -25.33 -19.49
N LYS A 36 -14.15 -25.59 -20.30
CA LYS A 36 -12.76 -25.28 -19.96
C LYS A 36 -12.52 -23.78 -19.83
N GLU A 37 -12.94 -22.99 -20.84
CA GLU A 37 -12.79 -21.53 -20.79
C GLU A 37 -13.57 -20.89 -19.64
N LYS A 38 -14.75 -21.43 -19.30
CA LYS A 38 -15.52 -20.99 -18.13
C LYS A 38 -14.74 -21.24 -16.85
N TYR A 39 -14.18 -22.43 -16.69
CA TYR A 39 -13.36 -22.77 -15.52
C TYR A 39 -12.11 -21.87 -15.43
N ASP A 40 -11.36 -21.72 -16.52
CA ASP A 40 -10.17 -20.86 -16.57
C ASP A 40 -10.50 -19.40 -16.25
N THR A 41 -11.69 -18.92 -16.66
CA THR A 41 -12.16 -17.57 -16.32
C THR A 41 -12.44 -17.44 -14.82
N TRP A 42 -13.06 -18.44 -14.19
CA TRP A 42 -13.27 -18.45 -12.74
C TRP A 42 -11.95 -18.52 -11.96
N GLU A 43 -10.99 -19.30 -12.43
CA GLU A 43 -9.64 -19.36 -11.84
C GLU A 43 -8.95 -18.00 -11.91
N LYS A 44 -9.05 -17.29 -13.03
CA LYS A 44 -8.54 -15.90 -13.14
C LYS A 44 -9.23 -14.95 -12.16
N ILE A 45 -10.56 -15.02 -12.04
CA ILE A 45 -11.31 -14.20 -11.07
C ILE A 45 -10.87 -14.54 -9.64
N LYS A 46 -10.60 -15.82 -9.32
CA LYS A 46 -10.08 -16.23 -8.00
C LYS A 46 -8.78 -15.51 -7.69
N ILE A 47 -7.80 -15.56 -8.60
CA ILE A 47 -6.50 -14.89 -8.40
C ILE A 47 -6.66 -13.38 -8.27
N LEU A 48 -7.39 -12.74 -9.19
CA LEU A 48 -7.54 -11.28 -9.21
C LEU A 48 -8.33 -10.75 -8.01
N SER A 49 -9.35 -11.46 -7.54
CA SER A 49 -10.16 -11.06 -6.38
C SER A 49 -9.30 -10.97 -5.12
N PHE A 50 -8.49 -11.99 -4.86
CA PHE A 50 -7.56 -11.98 -3.73
C PHE A 50 -6.45 -10.96 -3.94
N THR A 51 -5.83 -10.91 -5.13
CA THR A 51 -4.77 -9.95 -5.47
C THR A 51 -5.22 -8.52 -5.21
N ARG A 52 -6.45 -8.17 -5.60
CA ARG A 52 -7.05 -6.85 -5.36
C ARG A 52 -7.14 -6.55 -3.89
N THR A 53 -7.70 -7.46 -3.11
CA THR A 53 -7.86 -7.28 -1.66
C THR A 53 -6.53 -7.18 -0.94
N VAL A 54 -5.57 -8.07 -1.21
CA VAL A 54 -4.26 -8.04 -0.55
C VAL A 54 -3.42 -6.83 -0.97
N SER A 55 -3.52 -6.40 -2.24
CA SER A 55 -2.85 -5.19 -2.71
C SER A 55 -3.44 -3.94 -2.06
N SER A 56 -4.76 -3.87 -1.89
CA SER A 56 -5.43 -2.77 -1.18
C SER A 56 -5.04 -2.74 0.31
N ILE A 57 -5.03 -3.90 0.99
CA ILE A 57 -4.58 -4.00 2.39
C ILE A 57 -3.15 -3.49 2.51
N TRP A 58 -2.24 -3.96 1.65
CA TRP A 58 -0.85 -3.56 1.68
C TRP A 58 -0.67 -2.08 1.37
N ALA A 59 -1.13 -1.63 0.20
CA ALA A 59 -0.90 -0.27 -0.28
C ALA A 59 -1.49 0.78 0.66
N MET A 60 -2.72 0.58 1.16
CA MET A 60 -3.35 1.52 2.07
C MET A 60 -2.65 1.57 3.43
N THR A 61 -2.33 0.41 4.01
CA THR A 61 -1.66 0.34 5.31
C THR A 61 -0.29 1.01 5.25
N LEU A 62 0.51 0.67 4.24
CA LEU A 62 1.86 1.19 4.10
C LEU A 62 1.87 2.67 3.76
N LEU A 63 0.99 3.14 2.88
CA LEU A 63 0.87 4.56 2.57
C LEU A 63 0.44 5.37 3.81
N SER A 64 -0.48 4.84 4.62
CA SER A 64 -0.90 5.50 5.87
C SER A 64 0.24 5.60 6.87
N LEU A 65 1.08 4.57 6.98
CA LEU A 65 2.27 4.62 7.82
C LEU A 65 3.29 5.62 7.26
N TYR A 66 3.56 5.56 5.96
CA TYR A 66 4.55 6.40 5.31
C TYR A 66 4.26 7.89 5.43
N VAL A 67 3.03 8.32 5.13
CA VAL A 67 2.64 9.74 5.22
C VAL A 67 2.86 10.28 6.64
N ARG A 68 2.61 9.46 7.66
CA ARG A 68 2.88 9.84 9.04
C ARG A 68 4.37 9.90 9.33
N VAL A 69 5.16 8.93 8.88
CA VAL A 69 6.62 8.97 8.99
C VAL A 69 7.16 10.25 8.36
N GLN A 70 6.72 10.62 7.16
CA GLN A 70 7.14 11.86 6.51
C GLN A 70 6.82 13.10 7.35
N VAL A 71 5.57 13.25 7.79
CA VAL A 71 5.15 14.41 8.59
C VAL A 71 5.88 14.45 9.93
N THR A 72 6.14 13.30 10.57
CA THR A 72 6.87 13.22 11.82
C THR A 72 8.34 13.59 11.65
N ILE A 73 9.03 13.04 10.65
CA ILE A 73 10.43 13.39 10.33
C ILE A 73 10.53 14.87 10.01
N LEU A 74 9.65 15.37 9.14
CA LEU A 74 9.67 16.77 8.70
C LEU A 74 9.37 17.71 9.87
N GLY A 75 8.36 17.40 10.69
CA GLY A 75 8.01 18.17 11.87
C GLY A 75 9.14 18.24 12.90
N ARG A 76 9.89 17.15 13.07
CA ARG A 76 11.07 17.12 13.96
C ARG A 76 12.19 18.02 13.42
N HIS A 77 12.47 17.96 12.12
CA HIS A 77 13.46 18.84 11.49
C HIS A 77 13.08 20.32 11.62
N LEU A 78 11.82 20.67 11.33
CA LEU A 78 11.31 22.04 11.48
C LEU A 78 11.44 22.56 12.91
N TYR A 79 11.17 21.70 13.90
CA TYR A 79 11.31 22.06 15.31
C TYR A 79 12.77 22.35 15.68
N LEU A 80 13.69 21.50 15.25
CA LEU A 80 15.12 21.68 15.51
C LEU A 80 15.68 22.93 14.82
N ASP A 81 15.26 23.19 13.58
CA ASP A 81 15.65 24.40 12.84
C ASP A 81 15.16 25.66 13.57
N PHE A 82 13.93 25.65 14.08
CA PHE A 82 13.37 26.76 14.86
C PHE A 82 14.11 26.97 16.20
N ALA A 83 14.42 25.88 16.92
CA ALA A 83 15.16 25.94 18.18
C ALA A 83 16.56 26.55 18.00
N ARG A 84 17.30 26.11 16.95
CA ARG A 84 18.63 26.65 16.62
C ARG A 84 18.63 28.15 16.33
N VAL A 85 17.60 28.63 15.62
CA VAL A 85 17.42 30.06 15.33
C VAL A 85 17.13 30.87 16.59
N THR A 86 16.37 30.28 17.53
CA THR A 86 15.95 30.95 18.77
C THR A 86 17.10 31.04 19.79
N ASP A 87 17.97 30.03 19.85
CA ASP A 87 19.13 29.98 20.77
C ASP A 87 20.29 30.93 20.38
N GLY A 88 20.10 31.80 19.39
CA GLY A 88 21.09 32.83 19.01
C GLY A 88 22.32 32.28 18.28
N ALA A 89 22.31 31.01 17.86
CA ALA A 89 23.32 30.41 17.01
C ALA A 89 23.19 30.90 15.55
N GLN A 90 23.20 32.21 15.34
CA GLN A 90 23.35 32.82 14.02
C GLN A 90 24.80 33.25 13.85
N LEU A 91 25.63 32.43 13.22
CA LEU A 91 26.78 32.84 12.38
C LEU A 91 27.33 31.62 11.61
N GLN A 92 26.47 30.89 10.91
CA GLN A 92 26.90 30.12 9.74
C GLN A 92 25.97 30.48 8.59
N GLU A 93 26.44 31.40 7.74
CA GLU A 93 26.01 31.56 6.36
C GLU A 93 26.21 30.21 5.64
N GLY A 94 25.25 29.30 5.82
CA GLY A 94 25.44 27.90 5.47
C GLY A 94 24.39 26.95 6.05
N SER A 95 23.39 27.44 6.79
CA SER A 95 22.25 26.64 7.23
C SER A 95 21.69 25.82 6.05
N ASP A 96 21.87 24.49 6.10
CA ASP A 96 21.22 23.49 5.24
C ASP A 96 19.70 23.39 5.57
N THR A 97 19.07 24.54 5.77
CA THR A 97 17.63 24.66 5.98
C THR A 97 16.94 24.22 4.71
N PHE A 98 16.13 23.16 4.86
CA PHE A 98 15.35 22.61 3.78
C PHE A 98 14.34 23.66 3.30
N SER A 99 14.31 23.93 1.99
CA SER A 99 13.46 25.00 1.48
C SER A 99 11.97 24.65 1.55
N LYS A 100 11.10 25.65 1.39
CA LYS A 100 9.65 25.40 1.28
C LYS A 100 9.27 24.54 0.08
N SER A 101 10.03 24.60 -1.03
CA SER A 101 9.87 23.70 -2.17
C SER A 101 10.33 22.29 -1.79
N GLY A 102 11.49 22.16 -1.16
CA GLY A 102 11.98 20.88 -0.66
C GLY A 102 11.00 20.18 0.28
N HIS A 103 10.38 20.91 1.22
CA HIS A 103 9.31 20.37 2.08
C HIS A 103 8.16 19.76 1.28
N LYS A 104 7.73 20.44 0.22
CA LYS A 104 6.66 19.94 -0.66
C LYS A 104 7.13 18.72 -1.43
N ASP A 105 8.36 18.72 -1.94
CA ASP A 105 8.93 17.62 -2.72
C ASP A 105 9.02 16.35 -1.85
N PHE A 106 9.47 16.49 -0.60
CA PHE A 106 9.51 15.37 0.33
C PHE A 106 8.12 14.79 0.59
N LEU A 107 7.12 15.62 0.87
CA LEU A 107 5.74 15.16 1.07
C LEU A 107 5.13 14.56 -0.21
N ALA A 108 5.45 15.13 -1.38
CA ALA A 108 4.98 14.66 -2.68
C ALA A 108 5.49 13.25 -3.03
N THR A 109 6.59 12.80 -2.43
CA THR A 109 7.03 11.41 -2.59
C THR A 109 5.99 10.38 -2.11
N ALA A 110 4.98 10.78 -1.33
CA ALA A 110 3.84 9.90 -0.99
C ALA A 110 3.06 9.39 -2.21
N ASP A 111 3.07 10.16 -3.32
CA ASP A 111 2.41 9.75 -4.56
C ASP A 111 3.22 8.71 -5.34
N TYR A 112 4.49 8.47 -4.97
CA TYR A 112 5.39 7.56 -5.69
C TYR A 112 4.82 6.15 -5.82
N LEU A 113 4.21 5.62 -4.76
CA LEU A 113 3.55 4.32 -4.78
C LEU A 113 2.49 4.26 -5.88
N ALA A 114 1.59 5.25 -5.93
CA ALA A 114 0.48 5.25 -6.89
C ALA A 114 0.95 5.51 -8.32
N THR A 115 1.99 6.33 -8.49
CA THR A 115 2.48 6.75 -9.81
C THR A 115 3.45 5.75 -10.44
N TYR A 116 4.36 5.17 -9.66
CA TYR A 116 5.47 4.37 -10.18
C TYR A 116 5.52 2.95 -9.57
N GLY A 117 5.19 2.81 -8.28
CA GLY A 117 5.32 1.54 -7.56
C GLY A 117 4.20 0.52 -7.81
N ILE A 118 2.98 0.98 -8.12
CA ILE A 118 1.77 0.17 -8.01
C ILE A 118 1.73 -1.03 -8.98
N ASN A 119 2.20 -0.86 -10.21
CA ASN A 119 2.15 -1.93 -11.22
C ASN A 119 3.11 -3.08 -10.86
N ALA A 120 4.31 -2.73 -10.39
CA ALA A 120 5.30 -3.71 -9.95
C ALA A 120 4.84 -4.43 -8.66
N LEU A 121 4.23 -3.68 -7.74
CA LEU A 121 3.60 -4.23 -6.53
C LEU A 121 2.51 -5.24 -6.90
N ILE A 122 1.55 -4.85 -7.74
CA ILE A 122 0.42 -5.70 -8.17
C ILE A 122 0.93 -6.96 -8.87
N THR A 123 1.89 -6.82 -9.78
CA THR A 123 2.47 -7.96 -10.51
C THR A 123 3.08 -8.99 -9.54
N LYS A 124 3.89 -8.54 -8.59
CA LYS A 124 4.52 -9.44 -7.60
C LYS A 124 3.50 -10.00 -6.61
N MET A 125 2.50 -9.21 -6.21
CA MET A 125 1.41 -9.65 -5.35
C MET A 125 0.55 -10.73 -6.05
N GLN A 126 0.28 -10.57 -7.34
CA GLN A 126 -0.45 -11.55 -8.14
C GLN A 126 0.32 -12.87 -8.26
N HIS A 127 1.63 -12.81 -8.40
CA HIS A 127 2.48 -14.01 -8.37
C HIS A 127 2.35 -14.73 -7.01
N ALA A 128 2.47 -14.00 -5.90
CA ALA A 128 2.27 -14.56 -4.55
C ALA A 128 0.87 -15.16 -4.38
N ALA A 129 -0.18 -14.47 -4.85
CA ALA A 129 -1.56 -14.97 -4.80
C ALA A 129 -1.73 -16.25 -5.64
N THR A 130 -1.12 -16.31 -6.82
CA THR A 130 -1.17 -17.49 -7.69
C THR A 130 -0.55 -18.71 -7.01
N GLU A 131 0.61 -18.54 -6.36
CA GLU A 131 1.30 -19.63 -5.67
C GLU A 131 0.50 -20.18 -4.48
N ILE A 132 -0.18 -19.34 -3.71
CA ILE A 132 -0.99 -19.78 -2.56
C ILE A 132 -2.35 -20.36 -3.01
N LEU A 133 -2.97 -19.78 -4.04
CA LEU A 133 -4.32 -20.16 -4.46
C LEU A 133 -4.37 -21.33 -5.45
N LYS A 134 -3.23 -21.79 -6.00
CA LYS A 134 -3.17 -22.96 -6.88
C LYS A 134 -3.63 -24.24 -6.19
N GLU A 135 -3.46 -24.32 -4.86
CA GLU A 135 -3.82 -25.47 -4.05
C GLU A 135 -5.30 -25.47 -3.62
N LYS A 136 -6.03 -24.38 -3.88
CA LYS A 136 -7.42 -24.18 -3.42
C LYS A 136 -8.40 -24.29 -4.57
N GLN A 137 -9.35 -25.23 -4.50
CA GLN A 137 -10.34 -25.39 -5.58
C GLN A 137 -11.55 -24.48 -5.39
N LEU A 138 -12.13 -24.05 -6.51
CA LEU A 138 -13.31 -23.18 -6.55
C LEU A 138 -14.55 -23.77 -5.84
N LYS A 139 -14.64 -25.09 -5.77
CA LYS A 139 -15.79 -25.82 -5.18
C LYS A 139 -15.62 -26.07 -3.70
N ASP A 140 -14.40 -26.02 -3.19
CA ASP A 140 -14.11 -26.36 -1.80
C ASP A 140 -14.76 -25.33 -0.88
N PRO A 141 -15.39 -25.79 0.22
CA PRO A 141 -15.90 -24.87 1.23
C PRO A 141 -14.72 -24.14 1.86
N MET A 142 -14.84 -22.83 2.01
CA MET A 142 -13.87 -21.99 2.69
C MET A 142 -14.53 -21.21 3.81
N GLY A 143 -13.97 -21.33 5.01
CA GLY A 143 -14.39 -20.59 6.20
C GLY A 143 -13.83 -19.16 6.25
N ILE A 144 -14.36 -18.32 7.13
CA ILE A 144 -13.85 -16.96 7.37
C ILE A 144 -12.40 -16.99 7.86
N ASP A 145 -12.09 -17.89 8.79
CA ASP A 145 -10.74 -18.06 9.33
C ASP A 145 -9.75 -18.50 8.22
N GLU A 146 -10.20 -19.36 7.30
CA GLU A 146 -9.40 -19.78 6.16
C GLU A 146 -9.19 -18.64 5.14
N VAL A 147 -10.16 -17.73 4.97
CA VAL A 147 -9.97 -16.52 4.16
C VAL A 147 -8.90 -15.63 4.79
N LEU A 148 -8.95 -15.41 6.11
CA LEU A 148 -7.94 -14.63 6.82
C LEU A 148 -6.56 -15.29 6.70
N GLU A 149 -6.47 -16.59 6.95
CA GLU A 149 -5.22 -17.34 6.81
C GLU A 149 -4.67 -17.23 5.39
N THR A 150 -5.52 -17.38 4.37
CA THR A 150 -5.12 -17.26 2.96
C THR A 150 -4.58 -15.85 2.66
N ILE A 151 -5.25 -14.80 3.12
CA ILE A 151 -4.78 -13.40 2.98
C ILE A 151 -3.40 -13.22 3.63
N LEU A 152 -3.22 -13.73 4.85
CA LEU A 152 -1.96 -13.62 5.58
C LEU A 152 -0.84 -14.44 4.92
N GLN A 153 -1.14 -15.62 4.38
CA GLN A 153 -0.19 -16.44 3.62
C GLN A 153 0.26 -15.73 2.35
N ILE A 154 -0.66 -15.07 1.61
CA ILE A 154 -0.30 -14.29 0.42
C ILE A 154 0.59 -13.11 0.78
N LEU A 155 0.26 -12.35 1.83
CA LEU A 155 1.09 -11.24 2.31
C LEU A 155 2.48 -11.73 2.73
N LYS A 156 2.56 -12.85 3.45
CA LYS A 156 3.82 -13.47 3.86
C LYS A 156 4.64 -13.93 2.66
N GLN A 157 4.00 -14.56 1.68
CA GLN A 157 4.65 -15.00 0.44
C GLN A 157 5.19 -13.81 -0.35
N PHE A 158 4.40 -12.75 -0.52
CA PHE A 158 4.84 -11.50 -1.14
C PHE A 158 6.07 -10.91 -0.43
N MET A 159 6.05 -10.84 0.90
CA MET A 159 7.19 -10.36 1.68
C MET A 159 8.41 -11.29 1.59
N GLY A 160 8.22 -12.59 1.33
CA GLY A 160 9.31 -13.54 1.06
C GLY A 160 9.96 -13.35 -0.32
N LEU A 161 9.22 -12.80 -1.28
CA LEU A 161 9.73 -12.43 -2.61
C LEU A 161 10.48 -11.09 -2.64
N CYS A 162 10.60 -10.42 -1.49
CA CYS A 162 11.30 -9.15 -1.35
C CYS A 162 12.61 -9.37 -0.60
N GLU A 163 13.72 -9.44 -1.34
CA GLU A 163 15.08 -9.58 -0.81
C GLU A 163 15.50 -8.30 -0.06
N ASP A 164 16.25 -8.41 1.04
CA ASP A 164 16.93 -7.30 1.73
C ASP A 164 16.09 -6.01 1.92
N ASN A 165 14.81 -6.15 2.27
CA ASN A 165 13.84 -5.06 2.43
C ASN A 165 13.47 -4.30 1.14
N SER A 166 13.64 -4.91 -0.04
CA SER A 166 13.28 -4.33 -1.35
C SER A 166 11.81 -3.93 -1.46
N TRP A 167 10.94 -4.41 -0.56
CA TRP A 167 9.54 -4.01 -0.47
C TRP A 167 9.38 -2.49 -0.30
N ILE A 168 10.36 -1.81 0.29
CA ILE A 168 10.30 -0.37 0.52
C ILE A 168 10.43 0.44 -0.78
N ASN A 169 11.04 -0.14 -1.82
CA ASN A 169 11.21 0.50 -3.11
C ASN A 169 9.88 0.67 -3.87
N TYR A 170 8.81 0.00 -3.44
CA TYR A 170 7.47 0.28 -3.96
C TYR A 170 6.89 1.59 -3.40
N LEU A 171 7.39 2.06 -2.25
CA LEU A 171 6.79 3.15 -1.47
C LEU A 171 7.64 4.41 -1.45
N VAL A 172 8.95 4.27 -1.26
CA VAL A 172 9.90 5.37 -1.16
C VAL A 172 10.81 5.35 -2.38
N PRO A 173 11.06 6.47 -3.06
CA PRO A 173 12.07 6.52 -4.12
C PRO A 173 13.45 6.06 -3.62
N GLU A 174 14.26 5.45 -4.50
CA GLU A 174 15.59 4.95 -4.13
C GLU A 174 16.58 6.07 -3.86
N ASN A 175 16.52 7.15 -4.63
CA ASN A 175 17.34 8.33 -4.44
C ASN A 175 16.66 9.58 -4.99
N ALA A 176 17.06 10.74 -4.47
CA ALA A 176 16.48 12.03 -4.84
C ALA A 176 16.73 12.41 -6.30
N ASN A 177 17.86 12.01 -6.89
CA ASN A 177 18.18 12.35 -8.27
C ASN A 177 17.23 11.66 -9.26
N VAL A 178 16.97 10.36 -9.09
CA VAL A 178 16.03 9.60 -9.91
C VAL A 178 14.62 10.14 -9.73
N TYR A 179 14.20 10.44 -8.49
CA TYR A 179 12.89 11.04 -8.25
C TYR A 179 12.76 12.42 -8.91
N ALA A 180 13.78 13.27 -8.75
CA ALA A 180 13.82 14.58 -9.38
C ALA A 180 13.77 14.47 -10.90
N GLN A 181 14.46 13.51 -11.53
CA GLN A 181 14.37 13.27 -12.98
C GLN A 181 12.97 12.84 -13.41
N LEU A 182 12.31 11.97 -12.65
CA LEU A 182 10.92 11.56 -12.90
C LEU A 182 9.93 12.73 -12.82
N MET A 183 10.21 13.71 -11.96
CA MET A 183 9.42 14.95 -11.82
C MET A 183 9.80 16.03 -12.84
N ALA A 184 11.08 16.18 -13.16
CA ALA A 184 11.67 17.23 -13.99
C ALA A 184 11.38 17.09 -15.49
N VAL A 185 10.83 15.95 -15.94
CA VAL A 185 10.22 15.82 -17.28
C VAL A 185 9.09 16.86 -17.50
N SER A 186 8.71 17.63 -16.48
CA SER A 186 7.64 18.64 -16.52
C SER A 186 8.06 20.11 -16.38
N SER A 187 9.33 20.48 -16.14
CA SER A 187 9.72 21.91 -16.13
C SER A 187 11.22 22.16 -16.29
N SER A 188 11.60 22.87 -17.34
CA SER A 188 12.97 23.33 -17.60
C SER A 188 13.25 24.69 -16.96
N GLY A 189 14.35 24.75 -16.21
CA GLY A 189 15.11 25.97 -15.91
C GLY A 189 14.95 26.48 -14.48
N PHE A 190 15.97 26.28 -13.63
CA PHE A 190 16.23 27.15 -12.47
C PHE A 190 17.61 26.93 -11.82
N ASP A 191 18.00 27.90 -11.00
CA ASP A 191 19.30 28.14 -10.33
C ASP A 191 19.88 26.95 -9.52
N ASP A 192 21.14 26.60 -9.80
CA ASP A 192 21.75 25.27 -9.56
C ASP A 192 22.13 25.02 -8.08
N SER A 193 22.57 26.04 -7.33
CA SER A 193 23.15 25.84 -5.99
C SER A 193 22.12 25.54 -4.89
N SER A 194 20.97 26.22 -4.90
CA SER A 194 19.90 25.98 -3.91
C SER A 194 19.21 24.63 -4.15
N LEU A 195 19.02 24.26 -5.42
CA LEU A 195 18.48 22.96 -5.82
C LEU A 195 19.38 21.81 -5.35
N LEU A 196 20.70 21.94 -5.50
CA LEU A 196 21.64 20.90 -5.04
C LEU A 196 21.62 20.68 -3.52
N LYS A 197 21.27 21.70 -2.73
CA LYS A 197 21.08 21.56 -1.27
C LYS A 197 19.76 20.86 -0.95
N ASP A 198 18.67 21.26 -1.60
CA ASP A 198 17.36 20.62 -1.43
C ASP A 198 17.38 19.15 -1.86
N VAL A 199 18.06 18.82 -2.96
CA VAL A 199 18.21 17.43 -3.43
C VAL A 199 18.97 16.59 -2.41
N ARG A 200 20.07 17.10 -1.84
CA ARG A 200 20.80 16.41 -0.76
C ARG A 200 19.94 16.21 0.48
N LYS A 201 19.20 17.24 0.89
CA LYS A 201 18.33 17.16 2.07
C LYS A 201 17.16 16.21 1.85
N LEU A 202 16.55 16.24 0.66
CA LEU A 202 15.52 15.29 0.25
C LEU A 202 16.03 13.84 0.32
N ASP A 203 17.23 13.60 -0.20
CA ASP A 203 17.87 12.28 -0.14
C ASP A 203 18.08 11.83 1.32
N GLN A 204 18.54 12.73 2.18
CA GLN A 204 18.68 12.47 3.62
C GLN A 204 17.34 12.08 4.27
N LEU A 205 16.26 12.82 4.03
CA LEU A 205 14.95 12.52 4.63
C LEU A 205 14.35 11.21 4.10
N MET A 206 14.58 10.87 2.83
CA MET A 206 14.18 9.58 2.26
C MET A 206 15.02 8.42 2.82
N SER A 207 16.32 8.62 2.98
CA SER A 207 17.20 7.65 3.64
C SER A 207 16.77 7.40 5.09
N GLU A 208 16.46 8.46 5.84
CA GLU A 208 15.91 8.32 7.18
C GLU A 208 14.59 7.54 7.16
N THR A 209 13.66 7.90 6.26
CA THR A 209 12.40 7.16 6.09
C THR A 209 12.67 5.67 5.90
N ARG A 210 13.65 5.32 5.07
CA ARG A 210 14.04 3.94 4.79
C ARG A 210 14.59 3.21 6.01
N ILE A 211 15.33 3.91 6.87
CA ILE A 211 15.87 3.37 8.12
C ILE A 211 14.77 3.14 9.15
N VAL A 212 13.86 4.10 9.32
CA VAL A 212 12.88 4.09 10.41
C VAL A 212 11.67 3.19 10.10
N LEU A 213 11.29 3.07 8.82
CA LEU A 213 10.14 2.26 8.42
C LEU A 213 10.47 0.76 8.56
N SER A 214 10.20 0.22 9.75
CA SER A 214 10.56 -1.16 10.08
C SER A 214 9.57 -2.20 9.54
N ARG A 215 10.09 -3.38 9.22
CA ARG A 215 9.26 -4.55 8.87
C ARG A 215 8.33 -4.97 10.01
N ASN A 216 8.71 -4.73 11.27
CA ASN A 216 7.94 -5.11 12.45
C ASN A 216 6.64 -4.30 12.58
N ILE A 217 6.71 -2.97 12.45
CA ILE A 217 5.51 -2.14 12.55
C ILE A 217 4.55 -2.43 11.39
N MET A 218 5.11 -2.62 10.19
CA MET A 218 4.34 -3.03 9.03
C MET A 218 3.61 -4.36 9.25
N ASP A 219 4.31 -5.42 9.66
CA ASP A 219 3.72 -6.76 9.84
C ASP A 219 2.56 -6.74 10.85
N ARG A 220 2.73 -6.01 11.97
CA ARG A 220 1.66 -5.82 12.96
C ARG A 220 0.47 -5.08 12.38
N SER A 221 0.69 -3.98 11.67
CA SER A 221 -0.39 -3.19 11.06
C SER A 221 -1.11 -3.99 9.97
N LEU A 222 -0.40 -4.72 9.11
CA LEU A 222 -0.99 -5.56 8.07
C LEU A 222 -1.85 -6.69 8.66
N LYS A 223 -1.36 -7.38 9.69
CA LYS A 223 -2.13 -8.41 10.39
C LYS A 223 -3.40 -7.85 11.02
N LYS A 224 -3.30 -6.68 11.66
CA LYS A 224 -4.46 -6.03 12.27
C LYS A 224 -5.50 -5.65 11.22
N ILE A 225 -5.08 -5.06 10.10
CA ILE A 225 -6.00 -4.67 9.03
C ILE A 225 -6.61 -5.89 8.33
N ALA A 226 -5.83 -6.94 8.07
CA ALA A 226 -6.36 -8.19 7.51
C ALA A 226 -7.47 -8.79 8.39
N SER A 227 -7.27 -8.84 9.72
CA SER A 227 -8.29 -9.30 10.67
C SER A 227 -9.58 -8.48 10.55
N VAL A 228 -9.47 -7.15 10.63
CA VAL A 228 -10.64 -6.24 10.57
C VAL A 228 -11.39 -6.36 9.25
N VAL A 229 -10.66 -6.46 8.14
CA VAL A 229 -11.25 -6.59 6.80
C VAL A 229 -12.01 -7.91 6.65
N VAL A 230 -11.52 -8.98 7.25
CA VAL A 230 -12.20 -10.29 7.22
C VAL A 230 -13.35 -10.35 8.24
N GLU A 231 -13.27 -9.65 9.37
CA GLU A 231 -14.42 -9.44 10.27
C GLU A 231 -15.59 -8.75 9.53
N ASP A 232 -15.30 -7.75 8.70
CA ASP A 232 -16.31 -7.10 7.85
C ASP A 232 -16.94 -8.09 6.84
N LEU A 233 -16.15 -9.02 6.30
CA LEU A 233 -16.65 -10.09 5.43
C LEU A 233 -17.64 -10.99 6.18
N ALA A 234 -17.34 -11.35 7.44
CA ALA A 234 -18.21 -12.19 8.26
C ALA A 234 -19.58 -11.54 8.48
N VAL A 235 -19.59 -10.23 8.76
CA VAL A 235 -20.83 -9.44 8.90
C VAL A 235 -21.63 -9.43 7.60
N GLN A 236 -20.99 -9.26 6.45
CA GLN A 236 -21.65 -9.26 5.14
C GLN A 236 -22.23 -10.62 4.71
N ILE A 237 -21.75 -11.72 5.28
CA ILE A 237 -22.23 -13.07 4.98
C ILE A 237 -23.44 -13.44 5.86
N GLY A 238 -23.64 -12.78 7.00
CA GLY A 238 -24.82 -12.94 7.85
C GLY A 238 -24.97 -14.35 8.46
N ALA A 239 -23.86 -15.09 8.58
CA ALA A 239 -23.89 -16.49 8.99
C ALA A 239 -23.99 -16.66 10.53
N PRO A 240 -24.74 -17.67 11.02
CA PRO A 240 -24.69 -18.07 12.43
C PRO A 240 -23.32 -18.71 12.73
N ILE A 241 -22.74 -18.37 13.87
CA ILE A 241 -21.51 -18.98 14.37
C ILE A 241 -21.80 -20.46 14.72
N PRO A 242 -21.09 -21.47 14.17
CA PRO A 242 -20.21 -21.44 12.99
C PRO A 242 -20.92 -22.00 11.73
N PRO A 243 -20.80 -21.35 10.54
CA PRO A 243 -21.40 -21.87 9.32
C PRO A 243 -20.56 -23.02 8.71
N PRO A 244 -21.19 -23.97 8.01
CA PRO A 244 -20.47 -24.77 7.02
C PRO A 244 -19.91 -23.80 5.97
N GLY A 245 -18.59 -23.80 5.77
CA GLY A 245 -17.91 -22.86 4.87
C GLY A 245 -18.60 -22.72 3.51
N LEU A 246 -18.48 -21.55 2.88
CA LEU A 246 -19.08 -21.31 1.57
C LEU A 246 -18.14 -21.78 0.46
N PRO A 247 -18.64 -22.36 -0.64
CA PRO A 247 -17.80 -22.65 -1.80
C PRO A 247 -17.00 -21.41 -2.21
N LEU A 248 -15.68 -21.57 -2.41
CA LEU A 248 -14.78 -20.46 -2.72
C LEU A 248 -15.30 -19.58 -3.86
N ALA A 249 -15.86 -20.17 -4.91
CA ALA A 249 -16.46 -19.45 -6.04
C ALA A 249 -17.53 -18.42 -5.62
N LYS A 250 -18.30 -18.69 -4.56
CA LYS A 250 -19.34 -17.78 -4.03
C LYS A 250 -18.76 -16.65 -3.19
N LEU A 251 -17.54 -16.82 -2.67
CA LEU A 251 -16.86 -15.83 -1.85
C LEU A 251 -16.11 -14.80 -2.71
N LEU A 252 -15.71 -15.12 -3.93
CA LEU A 252 -14.82 -14.27 -4.75
C LEU A 252 -15.32 -12.83 -4.91
N ALA A 253 -16.60 -12.66 -5.24
CA ALA A 253 -17.18 -11.33 -5.39
C ALA A 253 -17.13 -10.52 -4.08
N LYS A 254 -17.42 -11.17 -2.95
CA LYS A 254 -17.35 -10.54 -1.62
C LYS A 254 -15.90 -10.23 -1.24
N VAL A 255 -14.97 -11.15 -1.47
CA VAL A 255 -13.53 -10.94 -1.25
C VAL A 255 -13.05 -9.73 -2.04
N ALA A 256 -13.36 -9.63 -3.34
CA ALA A 256 -12.97 -8.48 -4.15
C ALA A 256 -13.58 -7.15 -3.63
N GLN A 257 -14.81 -7.18 -3.12
CA GLN A 257 -15.48 -6.01 -2.55
C GLN A 257 -14.84 -5.51 -1.24
N LEU A 258 -14.09 -6.35 -0.52
CA LEU A 258 -13.35 -5.94 0.68
C LEU A 258 -12.31 -4.84 0.42
N SER A 259 -11.86 -4.70 -0.83
CA SER A 259 -10.97 -3.60 -1.24
C SER A 259 -11.63 -2.23 -1.21
N LEU A 260 -12.96 -2.13 -1.31
CA LEU A 260 -13.64 -0.84 -1.47
C LEU A 260 -13.53 0.04 -0.22
N PRO A 261 -13.88 -0.44 1.00
CA PRO A 261 -13.76 0.38 2.21
C PRO A 261 -12.30 0.73 2.55
N LEU A 262 -11.36 -0.15 2.17
CA LEU A 262 -9.92 0.09 2.33
C LEU A 262 -9.41 1.26 1.48
N LEU A 263 -10.06 1.55 0.36
CA LEU A 263 -9.61 2.57 -0.59
C LEU A 263 -10.44 3.86 -0.53
N GLU A 264 -11.27 4.03 0.51
CA GLU A 264 -12.02 5.26 0.76
C GLU A 264 -11.11 6.43 1.16
N GLU A 265 -11.70 7.63 1.10
CA GLU A 265 -11.05 8.87 1.53
C GLU A 265 -10.62 8.80 3.01
N PRO A 266 -9.51 9.48 3.40
CA PRO A 266 -8.95 9.32 4.73
C PRO A 266 -9.90 9.62 5.90
N ASP A 267 -10.87 10.51 5.69
CA ASP A 267 -11.91 10.89 6.66
C ASP A 267 -12.97 9.81 6.88
N LYS A 268 -13.25 8.98 5.85
CA LYS A 268 -14.24 7.89 5.90
C LYS A 268 -13.61 6.52 6.12
N ASN A 269 -12.31 6.41 5.87
CA ASN A 269 -11.58 5.17 5.96
C ASN A 269 -11.29 4.77 7.42
N LYS A 270 -12.17 3.95 7.99
CA LYS A 270 -12.02 3.41 9.36
C LYS A 270 -10.72 2.64 9.58
N HIS A 271 -10.16 2.01 8.54
CA HIS A 271 -8.95 1.20 8.65
C HIS A 271 -7.74 2.08 8.96
N ILE A 272 -7.68 3.28 8.38
CA ILE A 272 -6.68 4.28 8.76
C ILE A 272 -6.82 4.55 10.26
N GLN A 273 -8.00 4.93 10.74
CA GLN A 273 -8.22 5.25 12.15
C GLN A 273 -7.81 4.10 13.08
N ILE A 274 -8.07 2.85 12.69
CA ILE A 274 -7.64 1.67 13.45
C ILE A 274 -6.11 1.59 13.53
N ILE A 275 -5.39 1.74 12.42
CA ILE A 275 -3.91 1.81 12.44
C ILE A 275 -3.45 2.96 13.34
N ARG A 276 -4.16 4.10 13.28
CA ARG A 276 -3.79 5.29 14.03
C ARG A 276 -3.80 5.09 15.53
N SER A 277 -4.78 4.34 16.03
CA SER A 277 -5.00 4.10 17.45
C SER A 277 -4.31 2.84 17.99
N MET A 278 -3.46 2.18 17.19
CA MET A 278 -2.67 1.05 17.67
C MET A 278 -1.57 1.56 18.63
N PRO A 279 -1.48 1.05 19.87
CA PRO A 279 -0.48 1.51 20.84
C PRO A 279 0.96 1.40 20.33
N GLU A 280 1.29 0.33 19.61
CA GLU A 280 2.63 0.16 19.04
C GLU A 280 2.94 1.17 17.93
N VAL A 281 1.92 1.60 17.19
CA VAL A 281 2.03 2.61 16.14
C VAL A 281 2.21 3.99 16.76
N GLU A 282 1.44 4.32 17.80
CA GLU A 282 1.61 5.57 18.55
C GLU A 282 3.01 5.67 19.17
N LEU A 283 3.43 4.61 19.88
CA LEU A 283 4.75 4.53 20.50
C LEU A 283 5.88 4.67 19.45
N PHE A 284 5.72 4.02 18.30
CA PHE A 284 6.65 4.15 17.17
C PHE A 284 6.81 5.61 16.73
N TYR A 285 5.70 6.34 16.51
CA TYR A 285 5.78 7.75 16.09
C TYR A 285 6.31 8.67 17.20
N THR A 286 5.99 8.41 18.47
CA THR A 286 6.55 9.15 19.60
C THR A 286 8.07 9.02 19.63
N PHE A 287 8.60 7.80 19.50
CA PHE A 287 10.05 7.59 19.45
C PHE A 287 10.69 8.18 18.20
N LEU A 288 10.02 8.09 17.05
CA LEU A 288 10.50 8.70 15.81
C LEU A 288 10.60 10.23 15.95
N TYR A 289 9.64 10.87 16.59
CA TYR A 289 9.69 12.32 16.81
C TYR A 289 10.74 12.71 17.85
N ALA A 290 10.93 11.92 18.90
CA ALA A 290 11.84 12.25 20.00
C ALA A 290 13.32 11.97 19.69
N ASN A 291 13.62 10.98 18.83
CA ASN A 291 14.99 10.55 18.56
C ASN A 291 15.46 10.98 17.16
N MET A 292 16.68 11.50 17.08
CA MET A 292 17.41 11.61 15.82
C MET A 292 18.12 10.29 15.51
N PRO A 293 18.09 9.79 14.26
CA PRO A 293 19.04 8.76 13.85
C PRO A 293 20.47 9.27 14.08
N PRO A 294 21.41 8.43 14.53
CA PRO A 294 22.81 8.83 14.60
C PRO A 294 23.28 9.25 13.19
N GLU A 295 23.98 10.38 13.10
CA GLU A 295 24.62 10.82 11.85
C GLU A 295 25.63 9.73 11.43
N THR A 296 25.35 9.03 10.33
CA THR A 296 26.24 8.05 9.70
C THR A 296 27.12 8.73 8.66
#